data_AF-A0A0Q4WSX9-F1
#
_entry.id   AF-A0A0Q4WSX9-F1
#
_cell.length_a   1.000
_cell.length_b   1.000
_cell.length_c   1.000
_cell.angle_alpha   90.00
_cell.angle_beta   90.00
_cell.angle_gamma   90.00
#
_symmetry.space_group_name_H-M   'P 1'
#
loop_
_entity.id
_entity.type
_entity.pdbx_description
1 polymer ?
#
loop_
_entity_poly.entity_id
_entity_poly.type
_entity_poly.pdbx_seq_one_letter_code
_entity_poly.pdbx_strand_id
1 'polypeptide(L)'
;MTGRPGLVAGALLLLAALSGPARAQRVEDGSDAVIGKAVAATILGMVGERFGALDPKVTALRKAEGGWICGSVNVKNRDGLYIGERGFVADPSSAFFGRVPEGPELLNPRAEGFQALERTRQLYFTHCLD
;
A
#
# COMPACT_ATOMS: atom_id res chain seq x y z
N MET A 1 10.01 59.36 -31.74
CA MET A 1 9.98 58.35 -32.83
C MET A 1 10.85 57.19 -32.40
N THR A 2 10.25 56.04 -32.07
CA THR A 2 10.80 54.67 -31.87
C THR A 2 9.74 53.91 -31.06
N GLY A 3 9.15 52.75 -31.38
CA GLY A 3 9.06 51.84 -32.52
C GLY A 3 7.89 50.88 -32.19
N ARG A 4 7.18 50.34 -33.20
CA ARG A 4 6.17 49.24 -33.08
C ARG A 4 6.88 47.89 -33.29
N PRO A 5 6.17 46.74 -33.31
CA PRO A 5 5.29 46.10 -32.33
C PRO A 5 5.83 44.67 -31.99
N GLY A 6 5.22 43.96 -31.03
CA GLY A 6 5.56 42.55 -30.77
C GLY A 6 4.42 41.79 -30.12
N LEU A 7 3.62 41.10 -30.95
CA LEU A 7 2.73 40.03 -30.52
C LEU A 7 3.54 38.93 -29.82
N VAL A 8 3.16 38.55 -28.59
CA VAL A 8 3.15 37.13 -28.19
C VAL A 8 1.94 36.91 -27.29
N ALA A 9 0.83 36.52 -27.92
CA ALA A 9 -0.19 35.73 -27.26
C ALA A 9 0.39 34.32 -27.08
N GLY A 10 0.39 33.79 -25.86
CA GLY A 10 0.95 32.46 -25.63
C GLY A 10 0.62 31.89 -24.25
N ALA A 11 -0.11 30.79 -24.27
CA ALA A 11 -0.28 29.79 -23.21
C ALA A 11 -1.22 30.12 -22.03
N LEU A 12 -2.52 30.06 -22.32
CA LEU A 12 -3.48 29.34 -21.48
C LEU A 12 -3.08 27.84 -21.49
N LEU A 13 -3.18 27.15 -20.34
CA LEU A 13 -3.73 25.77 -20.17
C LEU A 13 -3.03 24.97 -19.04
N LEU A 14 -3.78 24.82 -17.93
CA LEU A 14 -4.05 23.56 -17.24
C LEU A 14 -2.88 22.76 -16.66
N LEU A 15 -2.55 23.02 -15.38
CA LEU A 15 -1.99 22.01 -14.47
C LEU A 15 -3.08 21.13 -13.81
N ALA A 16 -4.23 20.97 -14.45
CA ALA A 16 -5.32 20.13 -13.98
C ALA A 16 -5.24 18.73 -14.61
N ALA A 17 -4.19 17.97 -14.32
CA ALA A 17 -4.17 16.53 -14.60
C ALA A 17 -3.05 15.86 -13.80
N LEU A 18 -3.43 15.15 -12.73
CA LEU A 18 -2.75 13.93 -12.25
C LEU A 18 -3.46 13.30 -11.04
N SER A 19 -4.56 13.85 -10.53
CA SER A 19 -5.48 13.12 -9.67
C SER A 19 -6.38 12.22 -10.53
N GLY A 20 -5.84 11.06 -10.91
CA GLY A 20 -6.66 9.94 -11.40
C GLY A 20 -7.77 9.61 -10.40
N PRO A 21 -8.82 8.89 -10.81
CA PRO A 21 -9.89 8.51 -9.88
C PRO A 21 -9.26 7.65 -8.78
N ALA A 22 -9.02 8.25 -7.62
CA ALA A 22 -8.81 7.53 -6.39
C ALA A 22 -10.15 6.83 -6.11
N ARG A 23 -10.37 5.67 -6.74
CA ARG A 23 -11.34 4.72 -6.21
C ARG A 23 -10.84 4.45 -4.80
N ALA A 24 -11.52 5.04 -3.83
CA ALA A 24 -11.23 4.82 -2.43
C ALA A 24 -11.21 3.30 -2.26
N GLN A 25 -10.03 2.74 -2.03
CA GLN A 25 -9.88 1.32 -1.81
C GLN A 25 -10.79 0.94 -0.66
N ARG A 26 -11.39 -0.24 -0.75
CA ARG A 26 -12.24 -0.79 0.30
C ARG A 26 -11.67 -2.12 0.73
N VAL A 27 -11.96 -2.47 1.96
CA VAL A 27 -11.72 -3.81 2.48
C VAL A 27 -12.81 -4.71 1.89
N GLU A 28 -12.41 -5.74 1.15
CA GLU A 28 -13.31 -6.46 0.24
C GLU A 28 -14.28 -7.40 0.98
N ASP A 29 -13.86 -7.90 2.14
CA ASP A 29 -14.61 -8.88 2.94
C ASP A 29 -15.32 -8.28 4.17
N GLY A 30 -15.27 -6.96 4.35
CA GLY A 30 -15.89 -6.28 5.50
C GLY A 30 -15.17 -6.47 6.84
N SER A 31 -13.95 -7.02 6.84
CA SER A 31 -13.14 -7.20 8.04
C SER A 31 -12.70 -5.88 8.69
N ASP A 32 -12.89 -4.73 8.02
CA ASP A 32 -12.72 -3.41 8.63
C ASP A 32 -13.64 -3.17 9.83
N ALA A 33 -14.78 -3.86 9.91
CA ALA A 33 -15.73 -3.75 11.02
C ALA A 33 -15.09 -4.04 12.39
N VAL A 34 -14.12 -4.97 12.46
CA VAL A 34 -13.51 -5.37 13.75
C VAL A 34 -12.39 -4.42 14.20
N ILE A 35 -11.73 -3.73 13.26
CA ILE A 35 -10.65 -2.78 13.55
C ILE A 35 -11.12 -1.32 13.63
N GLY A 36 -12.30 -1.02 13.06
CA GLY A 36 -12.88 0.32 13.01
C GLY A 36 -12.41 1.12 11.79
N LYS A 37 -13.28 2.01 11.29
CA LYS A 37 -13.10 2.73 10.02
C LYS A 37 -11.83 3.59 9.96
N ALA A 38 -11.46 4.24 11.07
CA ALA A 38 -10.27 5.10 11.11
C ALA A 38 -8.99 4.29 10.91
N VAL A 39 -8.86 3.17 11.63
CA VAL A 39 -7.72 2.27 11.49
C VAL A 39 -7.69 1.64 10.10
N ALA A 40 -8.84 1.19 9.60
CA ALA A 40 -8.94 0.63 8.24
C ALA A 40 -8.50 1.64 7.18
N ALA A 41 -8.89 2.92 7.29
CA ALA A 41 -8.45 3.96 6.39
C ALA A 41 -6.92 4.16 6.42
N THR A 42 -6.31 4.12 7.60
CA THR A 42 -4.84 4.18 7.74
C THR A 42 -4.16 2.98 7.07
N ILE A 43 -4.67 1.76 7.30
CA ILE A 43 -4.15 0.54 6.64
C ILE A 43 -4.26 0.66 5.11
N LEU A 44 -5.42 1.07 4.60
CA LEU A 44 -5.64 1.25 3.16
C LEU A 44 -4.71 2.32 2.58
N GLY A 45 -4.44 3.40 3.33
CA GLY A 45 -3.44 4.40 2.95
C GLY A 45 -2.05 3.79 2.77
N MET A 46 -1.56 3.05 3.78
CA MET A 46 -0.25 2.38 3.72
C MET A 46 -0.15 1.35 2.59
N VAL A 47 -1.23 0.59 2.33
CA VAL A 47 -1.31 -0.36 1.22
C VAL A 47 -1.29 0.37 -0.13
N GLY A 48 -2.06 1.47 -0.25
CA GLY A 48 -2.12 2.29 -1.44
C GLY A 48 -0.78 2.92 -1.81
N GLU A 49 -0.03 3.41 -0.81
CA GLU A 49 1.33 3.95 -1.02
C GLU A 49 2.30 2.92 -1.62
N ARG A 50 2.22 1.66 -1.20
CA ARG A 50 3.15 0.61 -1.67
C ARG A 50 2.71 -0.12 -2.92
N PHE A 51 1.40 -0.32 -3.07
CA PHE A 51 0.85 -1.24 -4.06
C PHE A 51 -0.21 -0.59 -4.96
N GLY A 52 -0.50 0.70 -4.83
CA GLY A 52 -1.60 1.36 -5.55
C GLY A 52 -1.59 1.14 -7.07
N ALA A 53 -0.41 1.03 -7.69
CA ALA A 53 -0.27 0.74 -9.11
C ALA A 53 -0.64 -0.70 -9.52
N LEU A 54 -0.78 -1.61 -8.55
CA LEU A 54 -1.04 -3.03 -8.73
C LEU A 54 -2.47 -3.44 -8.32
N ASP A 55 -3.40 -2.49 -8.21
CA ASP A 55 -4.81 -2.72 -7.86
C ASP A 55 -5.00 -3.63 -6.62
N PRO A 56 -4.53 -3.18 -5.43
CA PRO A 56 -4.50 -4.02 -4.25
C PRO A 56 -5.90 -4.31 -3.72
N LYS A 57 -6.10 -5.54 -3.26
CA LYS A 57 -7.24 -6.00 -2.48
C LYS A 57 -6.80 -6.33 -1.07
N VAL A 58 -7.53 -5.81 -0.09
CA VAL A 58 -7.27 -6.02 1.34
C VAL A 58 -8.41 -6.83 1.95
N THR A 59 -8.06 -7.88 2.68
CA THR A 59 -8.96 -8.84 3.31
C THR A 59 -8.40 -9.28 4.67
N ALA A 60 -9.17 -10.05 5.43
CA ALA A 60 -8.81 -10.74 6.66
C ALA A 60 -8.25 -9.82 7.78
N LEU A 61 -8.71 -8.57 7.84
CA LEU A 61 -8.28 -7.62 8.86
C LEU A 61 -8.69 -8.06 10.26
N ARG A 62 -7.72 -8.02 11.17
CA ARG A 62 -7.90 -8.42 12.58
C ARG A 62 -6.96 -7.64 13.48
N LYS A 63 -7.39 -7.41 14.71
CA LYS A 63 -6.53 -6.86 15.77
C LYS A 63 -5.63 -7.97 16.31
N ALA A 64 -4.39 -7.62 16.58
CA ALA A 64 -3.43 -8.42 17.33
C ALA A 64 -3.05 -7.68 18.63
N GLU A 65 -2.30 -8.36 19.50
CA GLU A 65 -1.80 -7.77 20.74
C GLU A 65 -0.97 -6.51 20.47
N GLY A 66 -0.91 -5.60 21.44
CA GLY A 66 -0.08 -4.39 21.35
C GLY A 66 -0.55 -3.35 20.32
N GLY A 67 -1.76 -3.47 19.75
CA GLY A 67 -2.29 -2.54 18.76
C GLY A 67 -1.87 -2.86 17.32
N TRP A 68 -1.18 -3.98 17.11
CA TRP A 68 -0.84 -4.48 15.78
C TRP A 68 -2.09 -4.90 15.01
N ILE A 69 -2.04 -4.77 13.70
CA ILE A 69 -3.09 -5.18 12.77
C ILE A 69 -2.51 -6.22 11.81
N CYS A 70 -3.23 -7.32 11.65
CA CYS A 70 -2.91 -8.36 10.70
C CYS A 70 -3.96 -8.39 9.60
N GLY A 71 -3.56 -8.84 8.42
CA GLY A 71 -4.49 -9.02 7.31
C GLY A 71 -3.81 -9.66 6.10
N SER A 72 -4.52 -9.63 4.99
CA SER A 72 -4.05 -10.15 3.71
C SER A 72 -4.15 -9.07 2.64
N VAL A 73 -3.18 -9.08 1.73
CA VAL A 73 -3.16 -8.23 0.53
C VAL A 73 -2.97 -9.11 -0.71
N ASN A 74 -3.75 -8.85 -1.74
CA ASN A 74 -3.63 -9.49 -3.05
C ASN A 74 -3.48 -8.40 -4.12
N VAL A 75 -2.53 -8.56 -5.03
CA VAL A 75 -2.23 -7.56 -6.06
C VAL A 75 -2.29 -8.20 -7.44
N LYS A 76 -2.56 -7.39 -8.46
CA LYS A 76 -2.53 -7.82 -9.85
C LYS A 76 -1.12 -7.81 -10.41
N ASN A 77 -0.83 -8.78 -11.27
CA ASN A 77 0.33 -8.72 -12.16
C ASN A 77 0.06 -7.81 -13.36
N ARG A 78 1.04 -7.73 -14.27
CA ARG A 78 0.94 -6.93 -15.50
C ARG A 78 -0.17 -7.39 -16.45
N ASP A 79 -0.59 -8.65 -16.34
CA ASP A 79 -1.69 -9.23 -17.13
C ASP A 79 -3.07 -8.96 -16.50
N GLY A 80 -3.11 -8.25 -15.36
CA GLY A 80 -4.35 -7.93 -14.66
C GLY A 80 -4.91 -9.06 -13.79
N LEU A 81 -4.13 -10.11 -13.53
CA LEU A 81 -4.51 -11.26 -12.72
C LEU A 81 -3.98 -11.15 -11.30
N TYR A 82 -4.82 -11.48 -10.32
CA TYR A 82 -4.41 -11.57 -8.92
C TYR A 82 -3.45 -12.74 -8.69
N ILE A 83 -2.30 -12.47 -8.09
CA ILE A 83 -1.21 -13.46 -7.94
C ILE A 83 -1.30 -14.30 -6.67
N GLY A 84 -2.29 -14.01 -5.80
CA GLY A 84 -2.54 -14.75 -4.57
C GLY A 84 -2.42 -13.87 -3.33
N GLU A 85 -3.26 -14.15 -2.34
CA GLU A 85 -3.27 -13.40 -1.08
C GLU A 85 -1.98 -13.64 -0.31
N ARG A 86 -1.35 -12.57 0.19
CA ARG A 86 -0.19 -12.61 1.06
C ARG A 86 -0.53 -11.91 2.37
N GLY A 87 -0.16 -12.55 3.49
CA GLY A 87 -0.33 -11.95 4.81
C GLY A 87 0.48 -10.66 4.93
N PHE A 88 0.06 -9.77 5.81
CA PHE A 88 0.82 -8.60 6.24
C PHE A 88 0.62 -8.34 7.72
N VAL A 89 1.57 -7.60 8.29
CA VAL A 89 1.51 -7.06 9.65
C VAL A 89 1.72 -5.54 9.59
N ALA A 90 0.97 -4.79 10.39
CA ALA A 90 1.01 -3.35 10.40
C ALA A 90 0.84 -2.77 11.80
N ASP A 91 1.50 -1.66 12.07
CA ASP A 91 1.26 -0.81 13.24
C ASP A 91 0.83 0.58 12.74
N PRO A 92 -0.48 0.89 12.79
CA PRO A 92 -1.02 2.19 12.40
C PRO A 92 -0.41 3.38 13.18
N SER A 93 0.10 3.16 14.40
CA SER A 93 0.59 4.22 15.27
C SER A 93 1.96 4.74 14.84
N SER A 94 2.79 3.84 14.29
CA SER A 94 4.12 4.16 13.75
C SER A 94 4.15 4.25 12.22
N ALA A 95 2.99 4.11 11.56
CA ALA A 95 2.88 3.95 10.11
C ALA A 95 3.75 2.80 9.56
N PHE A 96 3.96 1.76 10.37
CA PHE A 96 4.66 0.57 9.92
C PHE A 96 3.70 -0.34 9.16
N PHE A 97 4.16 -0.81 8.02
CA PHE A 97 3.49 -1.83 7.23
C PHE A 97 4.54 -2.82 6.71
N GLY A 98 4.21 -4.11 6.64
CA GLY A 98 5.08 -5.14 6.10
C GLY A 98 4.30 -6.32 5.54
N ARG A 99 4.38 -6.53 4.22
CA ARG A 99 3.88 -7.75 3.56
C ARG A 99 4.83 -8.90 3.88
N VAL A 100 4.28 -10.06 4.23
CA VAL A 100 5.05 -11.28 4.44
C VAL A 100 5.84 -11.60 3.15
N PRO A 101 7.17 -11.75 3.24
CA PRO A 101 8.00 -12.09 2.09
C PRO A 101 7.72 -13.50 1.58
N GLU A 102 7.93 -13.70 0.29
CA GLU A 102 7.93 -14.99 -0.37
C GLU A 102 9.26 -15.72 -0.12
N GLY A 103 9.23 -17.05 -0.17
CA GLY A 103 10.41 -17.89 0.08
C GLY A 103 11.66 -17.47 -0.72
N PRO A 104 11.54 -17.17 -2.03
CA PRO A 104 12.66 -16.69 -2.84
C PRO A 104 13.29 -15.39 -2.33
N GLU A 105 12.52 -14.50 -1.71
CA GLU A 105 12.99 -13.20 -1.21
C GLU A 105 13.90 -13.34 0.03
N LEU A 106 13.88 -14.50 0.68
CA LEU A 106 14.68 -14.79 1.88
C LEU A 106 15.81 -15.81 1.63
N LEU A 107 16.19 -16.07 0.38
CA LEU A 107 17.24 -17.04 0.06
C LEU A 107 18.67 -16.50 0.28
N ASN A 108 18.88 -15.17 0.19
CA ASN A 108 20.21 -14.58 0.27
C ASN A 108 20.30 -13.55 1.41
N PRO A 109 20.96 -13.89 2.54
CA PRO A 109 21.15 -12.98 3.67
C PRO A 109 21.93 -11.69 3.36
N ARG A 110 22.64 -11.66 2.23
CA ARG A 110 23.42 -10.50 1.76
C ARG A 110 22.65 -9.64 0.77
N ALA A 111 21.44 -10.05 0.38
CA ALA A 111 20.61 -9.24 -0.51
C ALA A 111 20.20 -7.93 0.19
N GLU A 112 20.10 -6.87 -0.59
CA GLU A 112 19.53 -5.62 -0.12
C GLU A 112 18.10 -5.85 0.39
N GLY A 113 17.74 -5.21 1.50
CA GLY A 113 16.41 -5.35 2.10
C GLY A 113 16.17 -6.66 2.86
N PHE A 114 17.08 -7.63 2.83
CA PHE A 114 16.91 -8.93 3.51
C PHE A 114 16.54 -8.77 5.00
N GLN A 115 17.25 -7.92 5.73
CA GLN A 115 16.99 -7.69 7.16
C GLN A 115 15.59 -7.09 7.43
N ALA A 116 15.08 -6.27 6.52
CA ALA A 116 13.74 -5.70 6.65
C ALA A 116 12.64 -6.75 6.37
N LEU A 117 12.87 -7.63 5.39
CA LEU A 117 11.99 -8.75 5.10
C LEU A 117 11.97 -9.77 6.25
N GLU A 118 13.15 -10.10 6.78
CA GLU A 118 13.32 -11.01 7.93
C GLU A 118 12.61 -10.44 9.18
N ARG A 119 12.76 -9.14 9.44
CA ARG A 119 12.03 -8.45 10.51
C ARG A 119 10.52 -8.50 10.32
N THR A 120 10.04 -8.27 9.09
CA THR A 120 8.62 -8.35 8.77
C THR A 120 8.08 -9.75 9.00
N ARG A 121 8.83 -10.78 8.58
CA ARG A 121 8.50 -12.18 8.86
C ARG A 121 8.37 -12.38 10.37
N GLN A 122 9.38 -12.01 11.15
CA GLN A 122 9.36 -12.18 12.62
C GLN A 122 8.14 -11.50 13.25
N LEU A 123 7.87 -10.23 12.91
CA LEU A 123 6.69 -9.50 13.43
C LEU A 123 5.37 -10.20 13.08
N TYR A 124 5.25 -10.70 11.85
CA TYR A 124 4.07 -11.45 11.44
C TYR A 124 3.93 -12.76 12.22
N PHE A 125 5.01 -13.51 12.44
CA PHE A 125 4.98 -14.73 13.25
C PHE A 125 4.64 -14.44 14.71
N THR A 126 5.12 -13.32 15.26
CA THR A 126 4.84 -12.94 16.65
C THR A 126 3.40 -12.48 16.88
N HIS A 127 2.81 -11.75 15.92
CA HIS A 127 1.53 -11.07 16.13
C HIS A 127 0.34 -11.68 15.37
N CYS A 128 0.60 -12.39 14.26
CA CYS A 128 -0.43 -12.73 13.29
C CYS A 128 -0.63 -14.23 13.08
N LEU A 129 0.26 -15.06 13.61
CA LEU A 129 0.09 -16.51 13.66
C LEU A 129 -0.34 -16.90 15.07
N ASP A 130 -1.53 -17.51 15.17
CA ASP A 130 -2.01 -18.20 16.37
C ASP A 130 -1.46 -19.63 16.40
#